data_AF-A0A642C6H0-F1
#
_entry.id   AF-A0A642C6H0-F1
#
_cell.length_a   1.000
_cell.length_b   1.000
_cell.length_c   1.000
_cell.angle_alpha   90.00
_cell.angle_beta   90.00
_cell.angle_gamma   90.00
#
_symmetry.space_group_name_H-M   'P 1'
#
loop_
_entity.id
_entity.type
_entity.pdbx_description
1 polymer ?
#
loop_
_entity_poly.entity_id
_entity_poly.type
_entity_poly.pdbx_seq_one_letter_code
_entity_poly.pdbx_strand_id
1 'polypeptide(L)'
;MLAERLVSDYDVEVLTTCVRDVATGENIYPEGEEEWNGVVIRRFRTNPVQREKERYFAKKAKPARKLRQFLFKLGILKYLSYLIPVWSYKHDDEVQAMKSDKFYSSALNDYIRDHIDEYKAFIAMSSDYVTFYYTALYAGRKTIAIPTMHNMG
;
A
#
# COMPACT_ATOMS: atom_id res chain seq x y z
N MET A 1 -4.06 20.14 -4.63
CA MET A 1 -3.44 18.86 -4.22
C MET A 1 -1.92 18.97 -4.28
N LEU A 2 -1.16 18.06 -3.64
CA LEU A 2 0.31 18.04 -3.74
C LEU A 2 0.77 17.89 -5.20
N ALA A 3 0.09 17.05 -5.98
CA ALA A 3 0.39 16.82 -7.39
C ALA A 3 0.35 18.11 -8.23
N GLU A 4 -0.70 18.93 -8.07
CA GLU A 4 -0.85 20.21 -8.79
C GLU A 4 0.33 21.18 -8.54
N ARG A 5 0.95 21.13 -7.36
CA ARG A 5 2.12 21.97 -7.04
C ARG A 5 3.40 21.48 -7.71
N LEU A 6 3.44 20.23 -8.17
CA LEU A 6 4.60 19.63 -8.83
C LEU A 6 4.52 19.75 -10.36
N VAL A 7 3.34 20.01 -10.93
CA VAL A 7 3.11 20.11 -12.39
C VAL A 7 3.97 21.19 -13.05
N SER A 8 4.31 22.27 -12.33
CA SER A 8 5.17 23.33 -12.89
C SER A 8 6.60 22.87 -13.19
N ASP A 9 7.09 21.87 -12.44
CA ASP A 9 8.49 21.44 -12.48
C ASP A 9 8.65 20.02 -13.04
N TYR A 10 7.60 19.21 -13.03
CA TYR A 10 7.61 17.79 -13.39
C TYR A 10 6.37 17.39 -14.20
N ASP A 11 6.52 16.35 -15.01
CA ASP A 11 5.38 15.60 -15.53
C ASP A 11 4.84 14.69 -14.42
N VAL A 12 3.57 14.88 -14.04
CA VAL A 12 2.98 14.31 -12.83
C VAL A 12 1.73 13.52 -13.18
N GLU A 13 1.78 12.23 -12.85
CA GLU A 13 0.64 11.33 -12.90
C GLU A 13 0.28 10.82 -11.50
N VAL A 14 -1.02 10.81 -11.20
CA VAL A 14 -1.57 10.29 -9.95
C VAL A 14 -2.17 8.92 -10.21
N LEU A 15 -1.51 7.89 -9.69
CA LEU A 15 -2.04 6.53 -9.67
C LEU A 15 -2.91 6.34 -8.42
N THR A 16 -4.20 6.07 -8.61
CA THR A 16 -5.15 5.87 -7.52
C THR A 16 -6.16 4.79 -7.83
N THR A 17 -7.05 4.47 -6.88
CA THR A 17 -8.12 3.51 -7.10
C THR A 17 -9.44 4.20 -7.39
N CYS A 18 -10.42 3.45 -7.90
CA CYS A 18 -11.78 3.95 -8.11
C CYS A 18 -12.57 4.13 -6.79
N VAL A 19 -11.97 3.85 -5.63
CA VAL A 19 -12.64 3.92 -4.33
C VAL A 19 -12.65 5.33 -3.79
N ARG A 20 -13.83 5.86 -3.48
CA ARG A 20 -13.99 7.17 -2.82
C ARG A 20 -14.07 7.04 -1.30
N ASP A 21 -14.92 6.14 -0.83
CA ASP A 21 -15.22 6.02 0.59
C ASP A 21 -14.42 4.89 1.23
N VAL A 22 -13.55 5.28 2.17
CA VAL A 22 -12.74 4.38 2.98
C VAL A 22 -13.63 3.41 3.78
N ALA A 23 -14.86 3.76 4.15
CA ALA A 23 -15.73 2.88 4.92
C ALA A 23 -16.32 1.75 4.06
N THR A 24 -16.73 2.03 2.82
CA THR A 24 -17.41 1.05 1.97
C THR A 24 -16.42 0.21 1.17
N GLY A 25 -15.39 0.85 0.58
CA GLY A 25 -14.51 0.19 -0.39
C GLY A 25 -15.12 0.07 -1.79
N GLU A 26 -16.20 0.81 -2.07
CA GLU A 26 -16.92 0.71 -3.34
C GLU A 26 -16.23 1.52 -4.44
N ASN A 27 -16.15 0.94 -5.65
CA ASN A 27 -15.62 1.60 -6.83
C ASN A 27 -16.67 2.58 -7.38
N ILE A 28 -16.56 3.85 -6.97
CA ILE A 28 -17.50 4.93 -7.33
C ILE A 28 -16.97 5.73 -8.52
N TYR A 29 -15.67 5.94 -8.61
CA TYR A 29 -15.08 6.68 -9.72
C TYR A 29 -14.95 5.82 -10.99
N PRO A 30 -15.02 6.42 -12.19
CA PRO A 30 -14.74 5.70 -13.43
C PRO A 30 -13.29 5.22 -13.45
N GLU A 31 -13.09 4.02 -13.99
CA GLU A 31 -11.77 3.46 -14.26
C GLU A 31 -11.18 4.11 -15.51
N GLY A 32 -9.85 4.27 -15.53
CA GLY A 32 -9.12 4.87 -16.65
C GLY A 32 -8.46 6.20 -16.29
N GLU A 33 -8.09 6.94 -17.34
CA GLU A 33 -7.42 8.23 -17.24
C GLU A 33 -8.44 9.36 -17.20
N GLU A 34 -8.19 10.33 -16.33
CA GLU A 34 -8.89 11.61 -16.28
C GLU A 34 -7.86 12.71 -16.10
N GLU A 35 -7.98 13.81 -16.84
CA GLU A 35 -7.18 15.01 -16.59
C GLU A 35 -7.91 15.95 -15.63
N TRP A 36 -7.24 16.35 -14.56
CA TRP A 36 -7.78 17.29 -13.58
C TRP A 36 -6.75 18.37 -13.24
N ASN A 37 -7.07 19.63 -13.55
CA ASN A 37 -6.18 20.78 -13.31
C ASN A 37 -4.75 20.59 -13.85
N GLY A 38 -4.61 19.98 -15.04
CA GLY A 38 -3.31 19.70 -15.65
C GLY A 38 -2.55 18.52 -15.02
N VAL A 39 -3.18 17.74 -14.15
CA VAL A 39 -2.66 16.49 -13.59
C VAL A 39 -3.37 15.31 -14.25
N VAL A 40 -2.61 14.36 -14.79
CA VAL A 40 -3.18 13.09 -15.25
C VAL A 40 -3.48 12.21 -14.03
N ILE A 41 -4.72 11.78 -13.89
CA ILE A 41 -5.16 10.87 -12.83
C ILE A 41 -5.54 9.55 -13.49
N ARG A 42 -4.81 8.49 -13.16
CA ARG A 42 -5.12 7.13 -13.61
C ARG A 42 -5.74 6.35 -12.47
N ARG A 43 -7.00 5.94 -12.66
CA ARG A 43 -7.75 5.17 -11.67
C ARG A 43 -7.85 3.71 -12.07
N PHE A 44 -7.62 2.85 -11.09
CA PHE A 44 -7.72 1.40 -11.24
C PHE A 44 -8.84 0.86 -10.38
N ARG A 45 -9.60 -0.09 -10.92
CA ARG A 45 -10.64 -0.77 -10.14
C ARG A 45 -10.01 -1.63 -9.03
N THR A 46 -10.60 -1.61 -7.84
CA THR A 46 -10.19 -2.52 -6.77
C THR A 46 -10.80 -3.91 -6.96
N ASN A 47 -10.12 -4.91 -6.42
CA ASN A 47 -10.64 -6.26 -6.38
C ASN A 47 -11.89 -6.31 -5.47
N PRO A 48 -12.80 -7.28 -5.66
CA PRO A 48 -13.97 -7.41 -4.82
C PRO A 48 -13.61 -7.45 -3.33
N VAL A 49 -14.26 -6.59 -2.55
CA VAL A 49 -14.02 -6.45 -1.11
C VAL A 49 -14.38 -7.75 -0.40
N GLN A 50 -13.43 -8.36 0.32
CA GLN A 50 -13.60 -9.65 0.99
C GLN A 50 -13.43 -9.52 2.51
N ARG A 51 -14.32 -8.77 3.16
CA ARG A 51 -14.23 -8.39 4.59
C ARG A 51 -14.06 -9.58 5.54
N GLU A 52 -14.73 -10.70 5.26
CA GLU A 52 -14.62 -11.90 6.09
C GLU A 52 -13.22 -12.52 6.01
N LYS A 53 -12.65 -12.58 4.80
CA LYS A 53 -11.28 -13.09 4.57
C LYS A 53 -10.25 -12.18 5.20
N GLU A 54 -10.40 -10.86 5.05
CA GLU A 54 -9.54 -9.87 5.69
C GLU A 54 -9.48 -10.10 7.21
N ARG A 55 -10.63 -10.17 7.88
CA ARG A 55 -10.72 -10.43 9.33
C ARG A 55 -10.12 -11.78 9.71
N TYR A 56 -10.34 -12.80 8.90
CA TYR A 56 -9.82 -14.15 9.12
C TYR A 56 -8.29 -14.18 9.07
N PHE A 57 -7.70 -13.66 7.99
CA PHE A 57 -6.24 -13.62 7.80
C PHE A 57 -5.57 -12.66 8.78
N ALA A 58 -6.17 -11.50 9.06
CA ALA A 58 -5.69 -10.58 10.08
C ALA A 58 -5.60 -11.26 11.46
N LYS A 59 -6.61 -12.07 11.85
CA LYS A 59 -6.56 -12.88 13.08
C LYS A 59 -5.45 -13.92 13.05
N LYS A 60 -5.26 -14.62 11.92
CA LYS A 60 -4.20 -15.63 11.74
C LYS A 60 -2.79 -15.04 11.77
N ALA A 61 -2.61 -13.79 11.35
CA ALA A 61 -1.35 -13.07 11.38
C ALA A 61 -1.00 -12.50 12.77
N LYS A 62 -1.99 -12.30 13.67
CA LYS A 62 -1.76 -11.75 15.04
C LYS A 62 -0.63 -12.43 15.83
N PRO A 63 -0.45 -13.77 15.80
CA PRO A 63 0.61 -14.42 16.54
C PRO A 63 2.01 -13.92 16.18
N ALA A 64 2.27 -13.60 14.91
CA ALA A 64 3.56 -13.06 14.49
C ALA A 64 3.84 -11.69 15.14
N ARG A 65 2.88 -10.76 15.08
CA ARG A 65 2.99 -9.46 15.78
C ARG A 65 3.18 -9.64 17.29
N LYS A 66 2.42 -10.52 17.93
CA LYS A 66 2.53 -10.78 19.38
C LYS A 66 3.89 -11.35 19.76
N LEU A 67 4.42 -12.28 18.97
CA LEU A 67 5.74 -12.85 19.19
C LEU A 67 6.83 -11.77 19.03
N ARG A 68 6.79 -10.94 17.98
CA ARG A 68 7.73 -9.80 17.84
C ARG A 68 7.69 -8.86 19.05
N GLN A 69 6.49 -8.48 19.48
CA GLN A 69 6.32 -7.61 20.65
C GLN A 69 6.83 -8.26 21.94
N PHE A 70 6.60 -9.56 22.11
CA PHE A 70 7.11 -10.31 23.25
C PHE A 70 8.65 -10.36 23.26
N LEU A 71 9.28 -10.72 22.14
CA LEU A 71 10.74 -10.72 21.98
C LEU A 71 11.35 -9.33 22.18
N PHE A 72 10.66 -8.28 21.72
CA PHE A 72 11.06 -6.90 21.94
C PHE A 72 11.03 -6.53 23.42
N LYS A 73 9.95 -6.86 24.13
CA LYS A 73 9.82 -6.62 25.58
C LYS A 73 10.88 -7.37 26.40
N LEU A 74 11.31 -8.53 25.94
CA LEU A 74 12.41 -9.29 26.55
C LEU A 74 13.81 -8.75 26.20
N GLY A 75 13.93 -7.75 25.31
CA GLY A 75 15.22 -7.18 24.89
C GLY A 75 16.05 -8.07 23.97
N ILE A 76 15.57 -9.27 23.63
CA ILE A 76 16.31 -10.24 22.80
C ILE A 76 16.08 -10.06 21.31
N LEU A 77 15.05 -9.31 20.91
CA LEU A 77 14.72 -9.11 19.50
C LEU A 77 15.90 -8.58 18.69
N LYS A 78 16.73 -7.69 19.27
CA LYS A 78 17.92 -7.13 18.60
C LYS A 78 18.91 -8.22 18.20
N TYR A 79 19.20 -9.16 19.09
CA TYR A 79 20.13 -10.26 18.81
C TYR A 79 19.55 -11.25 17.80
N LEU A 80 18.26 -11.58 17.95
CA LEU A 80 17.54 -12.43 17.01
C LEU A 80 17.47 -11.82 15.61
N SER A 81 17.29 -10.50 15.48
CA SER A 81 17.26 -9.83 14.17
C SER A 81 18.61 -9.82 13.46
N TYR A 82 19.74 -9.95 14.17
CA TYR A 82 21.03 -10.15 13.51
C TYR A 82 21.14 -11.54 12.86
N LEU A 83 20.56 -12.55 13.49
CA LEU A 83 20.61 -13.93 12.99
C LEU A 83 19.52 -14.20 11.93
N ILE A 84 18.34 -13.62 12.13
CA ILE A 84 17.16 -13.80 11.28
C ILE A 84 16.64 -12.40 10.91
N PRO A 85 17.30 -11.72 9.96
CA PRO A 85 16.96 -10.35 9.59
C PRO A 85 15.59 -10.26 8.90
N VAL A 86 15.20 -11.30 8.16
CA VAL A 86 13.91 -11.37 7.48
C VAL A 86 12.96 -12.30 8.24
N TRP A 87 11.85 -11.75 8.69
CA TRP A 87 10.82 -12.49 9.41
C TRP A 87 9.81 -13.10 8.45
N SER A 88 9.88 -14.43 8.25
CA SER A 88 8.96 -15.17 7.37
C SER A 88 7.76 -15.79 8.10
N TYR A 89 7.78 -15.84 9.44
CA TYR A 89 6.70 -16.45 10.21
C TYR A 89 5.38 -15.70 10.00
N LYS A 90 4.37 -16.42 9.48
CA LYS A 90 3.03 -15.91 9.12
C LYS A 90 3.00 -14.85 8.01
N HIS A 91 4.06 -14.75 7.22
CA HIS A 91 4.11 -13.82 6.10
C HIS A 91 2.95 -14.03 5.10
N ASP A 92 2.65 -15.28 4.74
CA ASP A 92 1.55 -15.58 3.81
C ASP A 92 0.19 -15.10 4.35
N ASP A 93 -0.07 -15.29 5.64
CA ASP A 93 -1.30 -14.82 6.28
C ASP A 93 -1.37 -13.26 6.28
N GLU A 94 -0.23 -12.57 6.47
CA GLU A 94 -0.16 -11.09 6.36
C GLU A 94 -0.44 -10.62 4.92
N VAL A 95 0.16 -11.28 3.91
CA VAL A 95 -0.07 -10.96 2.49
C VAL A 95 -1.52 -11.21 2.08
N GLN A 96 -2.12 -12.31 2.53
CA GLN A 96 -3.53 -12.60 2.24
C GLN A 96 -4.48 -11.59 2.92
N ALA A 97 -4.13 -11.09 4.10
CA ALA A 97 -4.87 -10.00 4.73
C ALA A 97 -4.82 -8.73 3.87
N MET A 98 -3.64 -8.35 3.38
CA MET A 98 -3.47 -7.18 2.48
C MET A 98 -4.21 -7.35 1.15
N LYS A 99 -4.19 -8.55 0.55
CA LYS A 99 -4.94 -8.84 -0.69
C LYS A 99 -6.46 -8.79 -0.51
N SER A 100 -6.93 -8.93 0.72
CA SER A 100 -8.35 -8.85 1.08
C SER A 100 -8.78 -7.42 1.45
N ASP A 101 -7.85 -6.48 1.52
CA ASP A 101 -8.13 -5.07 1.83
C ASP A 101 -8.94 -4.41 0.70
N LYS A 102 -9.81 -3.48 1.10
CA LYS A 102 -10.71 -2.75 0.20
C LYS A 102 -10.01 -1.88 -0.85
N PHE A 103 -8.77 -1.46 -0.60
CA PHE A 103 -7.95 -0.69 -1.54
C PHE A 103 -7.02 -1.55 -2.38
N TYR A 104 -7.04 -2.87 -2.20
CA TYR A 104 -6.23 -3.77 -3.01
C TYR A 104 -6.75 -3.75 -4.45
N SER A 105 -5.86 -3.39 -5.38
CA SER A 105 -6.09 -3.47 -6.81
C SER A 105 -4.92 -4.23 -7.43
N SER A 106 -5.19 -5.41 -7.98
CA SER A 106 -4.20 -6.15 -8.77
C SER A 106 -3.80 -5.35 -10.01
N ALA A 107 -4.76 -4.67 -10.66
CA ALA A 107 -4.49 -3.87 -11.85
C ALA A 107 -3.52 -2.71 -11.58
N LEU A 108 -3.70 -1.96 -10.48
CA LEU A 108 -2.75 -0.92 -10.06
C LEU A 108 -1.35 -1.50 -9.80
N ASN A 109 -1.30 -2.62 -9.09
CA ASN A 109 -0.05 -3.28 -8.74
C ASN A 109 0.70 -3.79 -9.96
N ASP A 110 -0.02 -4.39 -10.91
CA ASP A 110 0.52 -4.87 -12.17
C ASP A 110 1.02 -3.68 -13.01
N TYR A 111 0.26 -2.59 -13.07
CA TYR A 111 0.68 -1.37 -13.77
C TYR A 111 1.99 -0.79 -13.22
N ILE A 112 2.10 -0.63 -11.89
CA ILE A 112 3.34 -0.12 -11.25
C ILE A 112 4.53 -1.02 -11.58
N ARG A 113 4.33 -2.35 -11.55
CA ARG A 113 5.40 -3.31 -11.84
C ARG A 113 5.84 -3.22 -13.31
N ASP A 114 4.89 -3.11 -14.22
CA ASP A 114 5.14 -3.19 -15.66
C ASP A 114 5.66 -1.84 -16.23
N HIS A 115 5.35 -0.71 -15.58
CA HIS A 115 5.73 0.64 -16.03
C HIS A 115 6.77 1.31 -15.11
N ILE A 116 7.46 0.54 -14.25
CA ILE A 116 8.43 1.09 -13.29
C ILE A 116 9.52 1.96 -13.95
N ASP A 117 9.93 1.61 -15.17
CA ASP A 117 11.01 2.28 -15.90
C ASP A 117 10.59 3.61 -16.53
N GLU A 118 9.28 3.83 -16.71
CA GLU A 118 8.71 5.06 -17.26
C GLU A 118 8.73 6.20 -16.25
N TYR A 119 8.66 5.88 -14.96
CA TYR A 119 8.71 6.88 -13.89
C TYR A 119 10.13 7.07 -13.36
N LYS A 120 10.49 8.33 -13.09
CA LYS A 120 11.73 8.64 -12.35
C LYS A 120 11.61 8.35 -10.86
N ALA A 121 10.45 8.63 -10.28
CA ALA A 121 10.17 8.41 -8.87
C ALA A 121 8.68 8.14 -8.65
N PHE A 122 8.38 7.33 -7.63
CA PHE A 122 7.02 7.10 -7.13
C PHE A 122 6.88 7.75 -5.76
N ILE A 123 5.90 8.62 -5.58
CA ILE A 123 5.59 9.20 -4.26
C ILE A 123 4.48 8.36 -3.62
N ALA A 124 4.87 7.48 -2.69
CA ALA A 124 3.91 6.65 -1.96
C ALA A 124 3.40 7.43 -0.74
N MET A 125 2.10 7.68 -0.71
CA MET A 125 1.42 8.43 0.34
C MET A 125 0.68 7.48 1.29
N SER A 126 0.70 7.80 2.59
CA SER A 126 -0.06 7.10 3.64
C SER A 126 0.31 5.63 3.83
N SER A 127 1.14 5.35 4.85
CA SER A 127 1.68 4.01 5.13
C SER A 127 0.64 2.94 5.47
N ASP A 128 -0.59 3.36 5.76
CA ASP A 128 -1.66 2.50 6.28
C ASP A 128 -2.49 1.84 5.17
N TYR A 129 -2.33 2.30 3.94
CA TYR A 129 -3.00 1.72 2.79
C TYR A 129 -2.11 0.70 2.09
N VAL A 130 -2.73 -0.37 1.60
CA VAL A 130 -2.03 -1.44 0.88
C VAL A 130 -1.35 -0.95 -0.39
N THR A 131 -1.83 0.15 -0.99
CA THR A 131 -1.21 0.80 -2.14
C THR A 131 0.22 1.26 -1.83
N PHE A 132 0.47 1.79 -0.63
CA PHE A 132 1.81 2.15 -0.19
C PHE A 132 2.72 0.92 -0.10
N TYR A 133 2.23 -0.14 0.55
CA TYR A 133 2.99 -1.40 0.70
C TYR A 133 3.41 -1.97 -0.65
N TYR A 134 2.47 -2.09 -1.61
CA TYR A 134 2.78 -2.66 -2.92
C TYR A 134 3.62 -1.73 -3.79
N THR A 135 3.47 -0.41 -3.67
CA THR A 135 4.37 0.54 -4.33
C THR A 135 5.80 0.37 -3.83
N ALA A 136 6.00 0.28 -2.51
CA ALA A 136 7.32 0.04 -1.93
C ALA A 136 7.88 -1.35 -2.30
N LEU A 137 7.01 -2.36 -2.42
CA LEU A 137 7.40 -3.73 -2.80
C LEU A 137 7.89 -3.79 -4.25
N TYR A 138 7.15 -3.20 -5.19
CA TYR A 138 7.46 -3.32 -6.62
C TYR A 138 8.40 -2.21 -7.11
N ALA A 139 8.25 -0.98 -6.62
CA ALA A 139 9.00 0.18 -7.06
C ALA A 139 9.98 0.75 -6.01
N GLY A 140 10.34 -0.05 -4.99
CA GLY A 140 11.08 0.44 -3.81
C GLY A 140 12.38 1.21 -4.08
N ARG A 141 13.09 0.93 -5.19
CA ARG A 141 14.30 1.68 -5.58
C ARG A 141 14.03 3.12 -6.02
N LYS A 142 12.80 3.39 -6.49
CA LYS A 142 12.34 4.68 -6.99
C LYS A 142 11.26 5.29 -6.08
N THR A 143 10.93 4.66 -4.95
CA THR A 143 9.88 5.13 -4.05
C THR A 143 10.40 6.19 -3.07
N ILE A 144 9.75 7.35 -3.05
CA ILE A 144 9.84 8.34 -1.98
C ILE A 144 8.63 8.13 -1.07
N ALA A 145 8.90 7.66 0.15
CA ALA A 145 7.88 7.39 1.15
C ALA A 145 7.48 8.67 1.90
N ILE A 146 6.19 9.02 1.85
CA ILE A 146 5.62 10.11 2.66
C ILE A 146 4.64 9.50 3.68
N PRO A 147 5.09 9.23 4.91
CA PRO A 147 4.21 8.73 5.97
C PRO A 147 3.33 9.89 6.44
N THR A 148 2.07 9.88 6.02
CA THR A 148 1.08 10.83 6.53
C THR A 148 0.57 10.32 7.86
N MET A 149 0.70 11.14 8.91
CA MET A 149 0.06 10.84 10.19
C MET A 149 -1.45 10.97 10.03
N HIS A 150 -2.16 9.88 10.26
CA HIS A 150 -3.59 9.89 10.52
C HIS A 150 -3.76 9.59 12.02
N ASN A 151 -4.69 10.30 12.68
CA ASN A 151 -4.91 10.14 14.10
C ASN A 151 -5.64 8.80 14.32
N MET A 152 -4.87 7.73 14.52
CA MET A 152 -5.36 6.44 14.99
C MET A 152 -5.71 6.61 16.47
N GLY A 153 -6.95 7.03 16.73
CA GLY A 153 -7.50 7.13 18.09
C GLY A 153 -7.44 5.82 18.85
#